data_AF-A0A961DMP8-F1
#
_entry.id   AF-A0A961DMP8-F1
#
_cell.length_a   1.000
_cell.length_b   1.000
_cell.length_c   1.000
_cell.angle_alpha   90.00
_cell.angle_beta   90.00
_cell.angle_gamma   90.00
#
_symmetry.space_group_name_H-M   'P 1'
#
loop_
_entity.id
_entity.type
_entity.pdbx_description
1 polymer ?
#
loop_
_entity_poly.entity_id
_entity_poly.type
_entity_poly.pdbx_seq_one_letter_code
_entity_poly.pdbx_strand_id
1 'polypeptide(L)'
;RDVHRDAGDDRQPRARGPNRLGRVSIVSGLRGGALRYLSAATRWPLLTGAVCLVAGGVALVARWPDALWPVHGTVLGVVVGAAAVAVDERCALVVDVSPRPLWWRTAARAIGPTVLVAVWATVHWVFRASLPKHLWVLILQGAVAAGIGFGLATGARASGRSEPGTVLAATAIPLIAGVALARPFETDLPLFPVWPHENWDRALTIWMALGVGAVLVGVGALWSDARQRRSLGYPHRSDR
;
A
#
# COMPACT_ATOMS: atom_id res chain seq x y z
N ARG A 1 11.34 11.50 79.68
CA ARG A 1 10.13 11.21 80.47
C ARG A 1 9.17 12.35 80.17
N ASP A 2 8.06 12.26 79.45
CA ASP A 2 7.21 11.18 78.91
C ASP A 2 6.45 11.81 77.71
N VAL A 3 6.34 11.21 76.52
CA VAL A 3 5.40 10.17 76.04
C VAL A 3 3.90 10.46 76.27
N HIS A 4 3.25 11.03 75.26
CA HIS A 4 1.86 10.77 74.81
C HIS A 4 1.78 11.28 73.36
N ARG A 5 1.80 10.49 72.28
CA ARG A 5 1.05 9.28 71.87
C ARG A 5 -0.41 9.58 71.52
N ASP A 6 -0.62 10.24 70.39
CA ASP A 6 -1.88 10.18 69.64
C ASP A 6 -1.75 9.16 68.50
N ALA A 7 -2.51 8.08 68.64
CA ALA A 7 -2.97 7.21 67.57
C ALA A 7 -4.03 7.99 66.78
N GLY A 8 -4.13 7.97 65.45
CA GLY A 8 -4.05 6.85 64.53
C GLY A 8 -5.23 7.00 63.58
N ASP A 9 -4.96 7.22 62.29
CA ASP A 9 -5.90 6.87 61.20
C ASP A 9 -5.09 6.78 59.88
N ASP A 10 -4.21 5.78 59.80
CA ASP A 10 -3.56 5.38 58.55
C ASP A 10 -4.57 4.64 57.65
N ARG A 11 -5.46 5.40 57.02
CA ARG A 11 -6.20 4.89 55.85
C ARG A 11 -5.32 5.03 54.62
N GLN A 12 -4.49 4.02 54.38
CA GLN A 12 -3.86 3.82 53.07
C GLN A 12 -4.92 3.82 51.96
N PRO A 13 -4.82 4.66 50.93
CA PRO A 13 -5.59 4.48 49.73
C PRO A 13 -5.13 3.18 49.06
N ARG A 14 -6.01 2.17 49.08
CA ARG A 14 -5.85 0.90 48.37
C ARG A 14 -5.34 1.19 46.95
N ALA A 15 -4.17 0.65 46.63
CA ALA A 15 -3.62 0.62 45.28
C ALA A 15 -4.67 0.04 44.32
N ARG A 16 -5.33 0.91 43.55
CA ARG A 16 -6.18 0.50 42.43
C ARG A 16 -5.26 -0.17 41.41
N GLY A 17 -5.52 -1.44 41.15
CA GLY A 17 -4.73 -2.29 40.26
C GLY A 17 -4.53 -1.66 38.87
N PRO A 18 -3.44 -2.02 38.17
CA PRO A 18 -3.05 -1.38 36.94
C PRO A 18 -4.07 -1.64 35.81
N ASN A 19 -4.55 -0.54 35.23
CA ASN A 19 -4.62 -0.36 33.78
C ASN A 19 -5.51 -1.29 32.94
N ARG A 20 -6.82 -1.36 33.22
CA ARG A 20 -7.81 -1.69 32.15
C ARG A 20 -8.31 -0.46 31.39
N LEU A 21 -8.52 0.67 32.07
CA LEU A 21 -9.02 1.91 31.44
C LEU A 21 -7.95 2.61 30.57
N GLY A 22 -6.66 2.52 30.95
CA GLY A 22 -5.56 3.07 30.16
C GLY A 22 -5.30 2.34 28.84
N ARG A 23 -5.52 1.01 28.76
CA ARG A 23 -5.35 0.27 27.49
C ARG A 23 -6.41 0.65 26.47
N VAL A 24 -7.65 0.86 26.90
CA VAL A 24 -8.74 1.24 25.98
C VAL A 24 -8.52 2.64 25.43
N SER A 25 -8.08 3.61 26.26
CA SER A 25 -7.83 4.99 25.80
C SER A 25 -6.64 5.10 24.85
N ILE A 26 -5.58 4.29 25.05
CA ILE A 26 -4.41 4.25 24.16
C ILE A 26 -4.78 3.67 22.79
N VAL A 27 -5.59 2.59 22.75
CA VAL A 27 -6.02 1.96 21.48
C VAL A 27 -6.99 2.85 20.71
N SER A 28 -7.94 3.52 21.39
CA SER A 28 -8.83 4.49 20.75
C SER A 28 -8.09 5.74 20.26
N GLY A 29 -7.09 6.21 21.01
CA GLY A 29 -6.22 7.32 20.59
C GLY A 29 -5.34 6.97 19.38
N LEU A 30 -4.80 5.76 19.33
CA LEU A 30 -4.03 5.23 18.18
C LEU A 30 -4.91 5.10 16.92
N ARG A 31 -6.12 4.57 17.06
CA ARG A 31 -7.07 4.42 15.94
C ARG A 31 -7.57 5.77 15.43
N GLY A 32 -7.91 6.70 16.32
CA GLY A 32 -8.32 8.06 15.95
C GLY A 32 -7.21 8.85 15.24
N GLY A 33 -5.95 8.69 15.69
CA GLY A 33 -4.79 9.29 15.03
C GLY A 33 -4.52 8.72 13.64
N ALA A 34 -4.59 7.39 13.48
CA ALA A 34 -4.41 6.74 12.17
C ALA A 34 -5.51 7.12 11.17
N LEU A 35 -6.77 7.19 11.62
CA LEU A 35 -7.91 7.60 10.78
C LEU A 35 -7.80 9.06 10.34
N ARG A 36 -7.46 9.97 11.25
CA ARG A 36 -7.23 11.40 10.92
C ARG A 36 -6.05 11.58 9.98
N TYR A 37 -4.98 10.82 10.20
CA TYR A 37 -3.84 10.81 9.32
C TYR A 37 -4.22 10.31 7.93
N LEU A 38 -4.89 9.17 7.84
CA LEU A 38 -5.35 8.60 6.57
C LEU A 38 -6.28 9.55 5.83
N SER A 39 -7.26 10.14 6.52
CA SER A 39 -8.23 11.05 5.89
C SER A 39 -7.55 12.27 5.28
N ALA A 40 -6.52 12.80 5.92
CA ALA A 40 -5.78 13.97 5.45
C ALA A 40 -4.66 13.65 4.47
N ALA A 41 -4.05 12.47 4.57
CA ALA A 41 -2.93 12.04 3.74
C ALA A 41 -3.37 11.47 2.39
N THR A 42 -4.54 10.84 2.32
CA THR A 42 -5.01 10.13 1.14
C THR A 42 -5.76 11.07 0.19
N ARG A 43 -5.41 11.04 -1.09
CA ARG A 43 -6.15 11.72 -2.16
C ARG A 43 -7.40 10.92 -2.52
N TRP A 44 -8.45 10.99 -1.69
CA TRP A 44 -9.70 10.24 -1.91
C TRP A 44 -10.30 10.42 -3.30
N PRO A 45 -10.36 11.63 -3.91
CA PRO A 45 -10.90 11.76 -5.27
C PRO A 45 -10.11 10.95 -6.30
N LEU A 46 -8.79 10.88 -6.16
CA LEU A 46 -7.93 10.10 -7.05
C LEU A 46 -8.11 8.61 -6.84
N LEU A 47 -8.19 8.15 -5.58
CA LEU A 47 -8.45 6.75 -5.26
C LEU A 47 -9.83 6.31 -5.78
N THR A 48 -10.87 7.12 -5.57
CA THR A 48 -12.22 6.87 -6.09
C THR A 48 -12.21 6.85 -7.62
N GLY A 49 -11.56 7.82 -8.27
CA GLY A 49 -11.41 7.84 -9.72
C GLY A 49 -10.69 6.59 -10.26
N ALA A 50 -9.61 6.17 -9.62
CA ALA A 50 -8.89 4.96 -9.97
C ALA A 50 -9.74 3.69 -9.79
N VAL A 51 -10.50 3.59 -8.69
CA VAL A 51 -11.46 2.50 -8.46
C VAL A 51 -12.52 2.44 -9.56
N CYS A 52 -13.08 3.59 -9.96
CA CYS A 52 -14.04 3.67 -11.05
C CYS A 52 -13.43 3.26 -12.39
N LEU A 53 -12.20 3.71 -12.70
CA LEU A 53 -11.48 3.33 -13.91
C LEU A 53 -11.16 1.84 -13.94
N VAL A 54 -10.79 1.25 -12.79
CA VAL A 54 -10.54 -0.19 -12.68
C VAL A 54 -11.82 -0.99 -12.90
N ALA A 55 -12.89 -0.66 -12.19
CA ALA A 55 -14.16 -1.35 -12.32
C ALA A 55 -14.74 -1.22 -13.75
N GLY A 56 -14.76 0.01 -14.28
CA GLY A 56 -15.27 0.31 -15.61
C GLY A 56 -14.41 -0.33 -16.71
N GLY A 57 -13.08 -0.27 -16.59
CA GLY A 57 -12.17 -0.87 -17.57
C GLY A 57 -12.28 -2.38 -17.63
N VAL A 58 -12.35 -3.07 -16.49
CA VAL A 58 -12.56 -4.54 -16.46
C VAL A 58 -13.95 -4.91 -16.99
N ALA A 59 -15.00 -4.17 -16.61
CA ALA A 59 -16.34 -4.39 -17.13
C ALA A 59 -16.41 -4.19 -18.66
N LEU A 60 -15.69 -3.19 -19.18
CA LEU A 60 -15.59 -2.90 -20.60
C LEU A 60 -14.89 -4.03 -21.36
N VAL A 61 -13.77 -4.54 -20.83
CA VAL A 61 -13.08 -5.73 -21.37
C VAL A 61 -14.00 -6.95 -21.35
N ALA A 62 -14.72 -7.19 -20.25
CA ALA A 62 -15.64 -8.32 -20.15
C ALA A 62 -16.80 -8.26 -21.17
N ARG A 63 -17.18 -7.06 -21.62
CA ARG A 63 -18.24 -6.87 -22.62
C ARG A 63 -17.77 -7.16 -24.04
N TRP A 64 -16.50 -6.85 -24.35
CA TRP A 64 -15.88 -7.00 -25.67
C TRP A 64 -14.44 -7.51 -25.55
N PRO A 65 -14.24 -8.76 -25.10
CA PRO A 65 -12.92 -9.28 -24.75
C PRO A 65 -11.97 -9.28 -25.95
N ASP A 66 -12.47 -9.61 -27.15
CA ASP A 66 -11.65 -9.72 -28.36
C ASP A 66 -11.12 -8.37 -28.84
N ALA A 67 -11.88 -7.30 -28.66
CA ALA A 67 -11.53 -5.97 -29.18
C ALA A 67 -10.82 -5.09 -28.14
N LEU A 68 -11.13 -5.27 -26.86
CA LEU A 68 -10.73 -4.35 -25.80
C LEU A 68 -9.71 -4.93 -24.83
N TRP A 69 -9.15 -6.11 -25.11
CA TRP A 69 -8.11 -6.68 -24.25
C TRP A 69 -6.94 -5.72 -23.92
N PRO A 70 -6.44 -4.86 -24.83
CA PRO A 70 -5.38 -3.90 -24.49
C PRO A 70 -5.78 -2.90 -23.39
N VAL A 71 -7.08 -2.67 -23.18
CA VAL A 71 -7.60 -1.87 -22.06
C VAL A 71 -7.23 -2.52 -20.73
N HIS A 72 -7.22 -3.86 -20.64
CA HIS A 72 -6.83 -4.58 -19.41
C HIS A 72 -5.43 -4.19 -18.92
N GLY A 73 -4.45 -4.17 -19.83
CA GLY A 73 -3.10 -3.74 -19.49
C GLY A 73 -3.03 -2.25 -19.12
N THR A 74 -3.80 -1.39 -19.78
CA THR A 74 -3.90 0.03 -19.39
C THR A 74 -4.46 0.19 -17.98
N VAL A 75 -5.47 -0.60 -17.62
CA VAL A 75 -6.04 -0.60 -16.27
C VAL A 75 -5.02 -1.10 -15.24
N LEU A 76 -4.19 -2.09 -15.57
CA LEU A 76 -3.05 -2.48 -14.71
C LEU A 76 -2.08 -1.32 -14.50
N GLY A 77 -1.82 -0.52 -15.55
CA GLY A 77 -1.06 0.73 -15.42
C GLY A 77 -1.69 1.71 -14.43
N VAL A 78 -3.01 1.87 -14.46
CA VAL A 78 -3.76 2.68 -13.48
C VAL A 78 -3.60 2.12 -12.06
N VAL A 79 -3.65 0.79 -11.88
CA VAL A 79 -3.42 0.14 -10.57
C VAL A 79 -2.01 0.45 -10.05
N VAL A 80 -0.97 0.29 -10.87
CA VAL A 80 0.42 0.64 -10.53
C VAL A 80 0.51 2.10 -10.11
N GLY A 81 0.00 3.01 -10.96
CA GLY A 81 0.08 4.45 -10.73
C GLY A 81 -0.69 4.90 -9.48
N ALA A 82 -1.91 4.43 -9.29
CA ALA A 82 -2.73 4.78 -8.14
C ALA A 82 -2.14 4.22 -6.82
N ALA A 83 -1.59 3.00 -6.85
CA ALA A 83 -0.88 2.43 -5.71
C ALA A 83 0.40 3.23 -5.37
N ALA A 84 1.12 3.73 -6.37
CA ALA A 84 2.27 4.60 -6.18
C ALA A 84 1.87 5.96 -5.56
N VAL A 85 0.85 6.62 -6.11
CA VAL A 85 0.34 7.92 -5.60
C VAL A 85 -0.20 7.80 -4.17
N ALA A 86 -0.71 6.63 -3.78
CA ALA A 86 -1.15 6.39 -2.41
C ALA A 86 -0.02 6.59 -1.37
N VAL A 87 1.26 6.56 -1.79
CA VAL A 87 2.44 6.76 -0.93
C VAL A 87 2.83 8.24 -0.75
N ASP A 88 2.36 9.14 -1.63
CA ASP A 88 2.75 10.56 -1.63
C ASP A 88 2.41 11.29 -0.31
N GLU A 89 3.32 12.16 0.15
CA GLU A 89 3.23 12.87 1.43
C GLU A 89 3.09 14.39 1.26
N ARG A 90 1.88 14.88 0.95
CA ARG A 90 1.62 16.33 0.82
C ARG A 90 1.53 17.10 2.14
N CYS A 91 1.07 16.44 3.20
CA CYS A 91 0.68 17.13 4.44
C CYS A 91 1.36 16.56 5.70
N ALA A 92 2.45 15.79 5.56
CA ALA A 92 3.08 15.11 6.68
C ALA A 92 3.52 16.09 7.80
N LEU A 93 3.98 17.29 7.44
CA LEU A 93 4.41 18.31 8.40
C LEU A 93 3.24 19.05 9.08
N VAL A 94 2.05 19.06 8.45
CA VAL A 94 0.87 19.79 8.97
C VAL A 94 0.03 18.89 9.88
N VAL A 95 0.05 17.57 9.64
CA VAL A 95 -0.84 16.61 10.31
C VAL A 95 -0.16 15.91 11.48
N ASP A 96 1.17 15.75 11.49
CA ASP A 96 1.90 15.05 12.55
C ASP A 96 2.65 16.01 13.49
N VAL A 97 2.12 16.17 14.70
CA VAL A 97 2.78 16.88 15.82
C VAL A 97 3.92 16.05 16.44
N SER A 98 4.10 14.79 16.00
CA SER A 98 5.14 13.86 16.47
C SER A 98 5.72 13.08 15.28
N PRO A 99 7.06 12.97 15.15
CA PRO A 99 7.68 12.27 14.04
C PRO A 99 7.42 10.76 14.10
N ARG A 100 6.43 10.28 13.34
CA ARG A 100 6.15 8.84 13.19
C ARG A 100 7.19 8.16 12.30
N PRO A 101 7.55 6.88 12.56
CA PRO A 101 8.48 6.14 11.70
C PRO A 101 7.88 5.84 10.32
N LEU A 102 8.71 5.62 9.30
CA LEU A 102 8.26 5.41 7.91
C LEU A 102 7.33 4.20 7.80
N TRP A 103 7.66 3.10 8.48
CA TRP A 103 6.86 1.86 8.45
C TRP A 103 5.41 2.08 8.90
N TRP A 104 5.17 2.93 9.91
CA TRP A 104 3.81 3.21 10.39
C TRP A 104 3.01 3.98 9.34
N ARG A 105 3.64 5.00 8.75
CA ARG A 105 3.03 5.84 7.70
C ARG A 105 2.76 5.04 6.43
N THR A 106 3.68 4.15 6.06
CA THR A 106 3.51 3.22 4.94
C THR A 106 2.41 2.21 5.21
N ALA A 107 2.35 1.61 6.41
CA ALA A 107 1.27 0.68 6.78
C ALA A 107 -0.10 1.35 6.74
N ALA A 108 -0.23 2.59 7.24
CA ALA A 108 -1.48 3.34 7.14
C ALA A 108 -1.91 3.56 5.68
N ARG A 109 -0.97 3.86 4.79
CA ARG A 109 -1.24 4.11 3.36
C ARG A 109 -1.48 2.86 2.52
N ALA A 110 -1.11 1.68 3.02
CA ALA A 110 -1.36 0.40 2.36
C ALA A 110 -2.87 0.12 2.16
N ILE A 111 -3.75 0.85 2.88
CA ILE A 111 -5.20 0.79 2.69
C ILE A 111 -5.60 1.13 1.24
N GLY A 112 -4.98 2.14 0.61
CA GLY A 112 -5.29 2.52 -0.78
C GLY A 112 -5.06 1.37 -1.78
N PRO A 113 -3.84 0.83 -1.88
CA PRO A 113 -3.55 -0.36 -2.68
C PRO A 113 -4.41 -1.58 -2.31
N THR A 114 -4.68 -1.80 -1.03
CA THR A 114 -5.54 -2.92 -0.58
C THR A 114 -6.96 -2.80 -1.14
N VAL A 115 -7.54 -1.59 -1.10
CA VAL A 115 -8.85 -1.32 -1.71
C VAL A 115 -8.81 -1.55 -3.22
N LEU A 116 -7.75 -1.09 -3.91
CA LEU A 116 -7.60 -1.32 -5.35
C LEU A 116 -7.54 -2.82 -5.70
N VAL A 117 -6.78 -3.61 -4.95
CA VAL A 117 -6.68 -5.06 -5.14
C VAL A 117 -8.02 -5.74 -4.85
N ALA A 118 -8.71 -5.34 -3.78
CA ALA A 118 -10.02 -5.89 -3.45
C ALA A 118 -11.05 -5.61 -4.54
N VAL A 119 -11.09 -4.37 -5.06
CA VAL A 119 -11.94 -4.00 -6.19
C VAL A 119 -11.56 -4.85 -7.40
N TRP A 120 -10.28 -4.84 -7.82
CA TRP A 120 -9.77 -5.60 -8.96
C TRP A 120 -10.19 -7.08 -8.90
N ALA A 121 -9.98 -7.74 -7.76
CA ALA A 121 -10.37 -9.13 -7.56
C ALA A 121 -11.89 -9.33 -7.64
N THR A 122 -12.66 -8.40 -7.05
CA THR A 122 -14.13 -8.45 -7.06
C THR A 122 -14.67 -8.32 -8.48
N VAL A 123 -14.19 -7.36 -9.28
CA VAL A 123 -14.68 -7.18 -10.65
C VAL A 123 -14.36 -8.40 -11.52
N HIS A 124 -13.15 -8.96 -11.40
CA HIS A 124 -12.77 -10.18 -12.12
C HIS A 124 -13.61 -11.39 -11.68
N TRP A 125 -13.90 -11.51 -10.38
CA TRP A 125 -14.75 -12.57 -9.86
C TRP A 125 -16.19 -12.46 -10.39
N VAL A 126 -16.75 -11.24 -10.45
CA VAL A 126 -18.09 -10.96 -10.98
C VAL A 126 -18.16 -11.30 -12.47
N PHE A 127 -17.17 -10.88 -13.26
CA PHE A 127 -17.13 -11.09 -14.71
C PHE A 127 -16.44 -12.38 -15.15
N ARG A 128 -16.17 -13.32 -14.24
CA ARG A 128 -15.40 -14.55 -14.51
C ARG A 128 -15.94 -15.42 -15.65
N ALA A 129 -17.24 -15.35 -15.93
CA ALA A 129 -17.87 -16.12 -17.00
C ALA A 129 -17.55 -15.57 -18.40
N SER A 130 -17.21 -14.29 -18.50
CA SER A 130 -16.91 -13.57 -19.75
C SER A 130 -15.40 -13.38 -19.99
N LEU A 131 -14.57 -13.81 -19.04
CA LEU A 131 -13.11 -13.67 -19.08
C LEU A 131 -12.43 -15.03 -19.30
N PRO A 132 -11.15 -15.06 -19.70
CA PRO A 132 -10.39 -16.31 -19.83
C PRO A 132 -10.42 -17.16 -18.55
N LYS A 133 -10.34 -18.48 -18.71
CA LYS A 133 -10.47 -19.48 -17.62
C LYS A 133 -9.31 -19.48 -16.59
N HIS A 134 -8.48 -18.44 -16.56
CA HIS A 134 -7.32 -18.29 -15.69
C HIS A 134 -7.51 -17.16 -14.67
N LEU A 135 -8.67 -17.16 -14.01
CA LEU A 135 -9.08 -16.11 -13.06
C LEU A 135 -8.00 -15.78 -12.01
N TRP A 136 -7.33 -16.78 -11.47
CA TRP A 136 -6.30 -16.57 -10.45
C TRP A 136 -5.08 -15.81 -10.97
N VAL A 137 -4.68 -16.03 -12.23
CA VAL A 137 -3.58 -15.28 -12.84
C VAL A 137 -3.99 -13.82 -13.00
N LEU A 138 -5.21 -13.56 -13.47
CA LEU A 138 -5.73 -12.19 -13.63
C LEU A 138 -5.80 -11.45 -12.28
N ILE A 139 -6.25 -12.11 -11.21
CA ILE A 139 -6.26 -11.53 -9.86
C ILE A 139 -4.84 -11.25 -9.36
N LEU A 140 -3.91 -12.19 -9.58
CA LEU A 140 -2.51 -12.03 -9.21
C LEU A 140 -1.86 -10.81 -9.90
N GLN A 141 -2.15 -10.58 -11.18
CA GLN A 141 -1.61 -9.42 -11.92
C GLN A 141 -1.94 -8.10 -11.22
N GLY A 142 -3.19 -7.92 -10.78
CA GLY A 142 -3.60 -6.71 -10.06
C GLY A 142 -2.92 -6.58 -8.70
N ALA A 143 -2.78 -7.68 -7.95
CA ALA A 143 -2.07 -7.69 -6.68
C ALA A 143 -0.59 -7.32 -6.84
N VAL A 144 0.08 -7.91 -7.82
CA VAL A 144 1.49 -7.65 -8.14
C VAL A 144 1.67 -6.23 -8.66
N ALA A 145 0.80 -5.75 -9.56
CA ALA A 145 0.83 -4.38 -10.06
C ALA A 145 0.72 -3.35 -8.94
N ALA A 146 -0.24 -3.53 -8.02
CA ALA A 146 -0.38 -2.68 -6.85
C ALA A 146 0.87 -2.73 -5.95
N GLY A 147 1.43 -3.93 -5.76
CA GLY A 147 2.68 -4.14 -5.01
C GLY A 147 3.89 -3.44 -5.63
N ILE A 148 4.05 -3.50 -6.96
CA ILE A 148 5.13 -2.82 -7.69
C ILE A 148 5.03 -1.31 -7.49
N GLY A 149 3.85 -0.72 -7.76
CA GLY A 149 3.64 0.71 -7.63
C GLY A 149 3.91 1.20 -6.21
N PHE A 150 3.33 0.51 -5.22
CA PHE A 150 3.50 0.84 -3.81
C PHE A 150 4.94 0.66 -3.32
N GLY A 151 5.60 -0.43 -3.71
CA GLY A 151 6.97 -0.76 -3.32
C GLY A 151 7.99 0.22 -3.90
N LEU A 152 7.91 0.51 -5.20
CA LEU A 152 8.78 1.48 -5.87
C LEU A 152 8.61 2.88 -5.29
N ALA A 153 7.37 3.33 -5.06
CA ALA A 153 7.11 4.63 -4.44
C ALA A 153 7.61 4.67 -2.99
N THR A 154 7.50 3.58 -2.24
CA THR A 154 8.05 3.47 -0.88
C THR A 154 9.58 3.54 -0.87
N GLY A 155 10.24 2.84 -1.80
CA GLY A 155 11.70 2.91 -1.97
C GLY A 155 12.18 4.30 -2.37
N ALA A 156 11.52 4.93 -3.34
CA ALA A 156 11.81 6.31 -3.73
C ALA A 156 11.57 7.28 -2.57
N ARG A 157 10.53 7.07 -1.76
CA ARG A 157 10.27 7.87 -0.55
C ARG A 157 11.32 7.67 0.54
N ALA A 158 11.82 6.45 0.73
CA ALA A 158 12.93 6.17 1.66
C ALA A 158 14.22 6.91 1.26
N SER A 159 14.40 7.22 -0.04
CA SER A 159 15.52 8.05 -0.54
C SER A 159 15.33 9.57 -0.37
N GLY A 160 14.22 10.01 0.24
CA GLY A 160 13.97 11.42 0.58
C GLY A 160 13.03 12.17 -0.38
N ARG A 161 12.42 11.49 -1.37
CA ARG A 161 11.42 12.11 -2.25
C ARG A 161 10.04 12.16 -1.57
N SER A 162 9.43 13.34 -1.48
CA SER A 162 8.13 13.53 -0.83
C SER A 162 6.93 13.06 -1.66
N GLU A 163 6.99 13.21 -2.99
CA GLU A 163 5.90 12.84 -3.93
C GLU A 163 6.38 11.97 -5.11
N PRO A 164 7.02 10.81 -4.87
CA PRO A 164 7.52 9.96 -5.95
C PRO A 164 6.40 9.30 -6.76
N GLY A 165 5.22 9.08 -6.16
CA GLY A 165 4.10 8.36 -6.73
C GLY A 165 3.48 9.08 -7.92
N THR A 166 3.35 10.40 -7.87
CA THR A 166 2.82 11.19 -8.98
C THR A 166 3.70 11.07 -10.25
N VAL A 167 5.04 11.09 -10.09
CA VAL A 167 5.98 10.90 -11.21
C VAL A 167 5.95 9.48 -11.74
N LEU A 168 5.89 8.49 -10.84
CA LEU A 168 5.74 7.09 -11.21
C LEU A 168 4.43 6.83 -11.95
N ALA A 169 3.32 7.43 -11.53
CA ALA A 169 2.03 7.28 -12.22
C ALA A 169 2.07 7.89 -13.63
N ALA A 170 2.63 9.10 -13.76
CA ALA A 170 2.75 9.79 -15.04
C ALA A 170 3.60 9.02 -16.08
N THR A 171 4.52 8.16 -15.61
CA THR A 171 5.40 7.36 -16.48
C THR A 171 4.90 5.93 -16.67
N ALA A 172 4.47 5.26 -15.60
CA ALA A 172 4.04 3.87 -15.64
C ALA A 172 2.75 3.67 -16.45
N ILE A 173 1.76 4.57 -16.32
CA ILE A 173 0.49 4.45 -17.04
C ILE A 173 0.70 4.44 -18.56
N PRO A 174 1.32 5.46 -19.19
CA PRO A 174 1.51 5.44 -20.65
C PRO A 174 2.45 4.33 -21.12
N LEU A 175 3.48 3.98 -20.34
CA LEU A 175 4.40 2.91 -20.69
C LEU A 175 3.70 1.55 -20.70
N ILE A 176 2.95 1.23 -19.64
CA ILE A 176 2.22 -0.04 -19.55
C ILE A 176 1.11 -0.09 -20.59
N ALA A 177 0.40 1.03 -20.83
CA ALA A 177 -0.58 1.11 -21.90
C ALA A 177 0.06 0.86 -23.28
N GLY A 178 1.22 1.47 -23.55
CA GLY A 178 2.00 1.25 -24.77
C GLY A 178 2.43 -0.21 -24.94
N VAL A 179 2.93 -0.85 -23.87
CA VAL A 179 3.29 -2.29 -23.89
C VAL A 179 2.06 -3.17 -24.09
N ALA A 180 0.93 -2.84 -23.47
CA ALA A 180 -0.32 -3.57 -23.62
C ALA A 180 -0.89 -3.48 -25.05
N LEU A 181 -0.72 -2.33 -25.71
CA LEU A 181 -1.14 -2.11 -27.10
C LEU A 181 -0.18 -2.74 -28.10
N ALA A 182 1.13 -2.53 -27.93
CA ALA A 182 2.13 -3.03 -28.86
C ALA A 182 2.38 -4.54 -28.72
N ARG A 183 2.01 -5.12 -27.56
CA ARG A 183 2.27 -6.52 -27.16
C ARG A 183 3.67 -6.99 -27.58
N PRO A 184 4.73 -6.22 -27.24
CA PRO A 184 6.06 -6.54 -27.71
C PRO A 184 6.48 -7.88 -27.09
N PHE A 185 7.08 -8.75 -27.90
CA PHE A 185 7.60 -10.05 -27.47
C PHE A 185 6.55 -11.03 -26.94
N GLU A 186 5.29 -10.93 -27.35
CA GLU A 186 4.23 -11.84 -26.88
C GLU A 186 4.58 -13.34 -27.00
N THR A 187 5.36 -13.70 -28.03
CA THR A 187 5.90 -15.06 -28.24
C THR A 187 6.84 -15.52 -27.11
N ASP A 188 7.62 -14.60 -26.55
CA ASP A 188 8.68 -14.90 -25.57
C ASP A 188 8.31 -14.48 -24.14
N LEU A 189 7.47 -13.45 -24.00
CA LEU A 189 7.14 -12.77 -22.76
C LEU A 189 5.62 -12.46 -22.72
N PRO A 190 4.76 -13.47 -22.50
CA PRO A 190 3.31 -13.28 -22.46
C PRO A 190 2.91 -12.55 -21.16
N LEU A 191 3.09 -11.23 -21.12
CA LEU A 191 2.75 -10.39 -19.97
C LEU A 191 1.23 -10.28 -19.78
N PHE A 192 0.50 -10.18 -20.89
CA PHE A 192 -0.95 -10.04 -20.92
C PHE A 192 -1.55 -11.13 -21.81
N PRO A 193 -1.58 -12.39 -21.35
CA PRO A 193 -2.10 -13.45 -22.18
C PRO A 193 -3.61 -13.27 -22.40
N VAL A 194 -4.08 -13.37 -23.64
CA VAL A 194 -5.49 -13.24 -24.04
C VAL A 194 -6.10 -14.62 -24.27
N TRP A 195 -5.43 -15.42 -25.10
CA TRP A 195 -6.04 -16.57 -25.73
C TRP A 195 -5.72 -17.88 -25.03
N PRO A 196 -6.58 -18.91 -25.14
CA PRO A 196 -6.33 -20.22 -24.51
C PRO A 196 -5.05 -20.93 -25.00
N HIS A 197 -4.60 -20.60 -26.21
CA HIS A 197 -3.39 -21.21 -26.82
C HIS A 197 -2.09 -20.52 -26.39
N GLU A 198 -2.17 -19.38 -25.71
CA GLU A 198 -1.00 -18.69 -25.19
C GLU A 198 -0.52 -19.33 -23.88
N ASN A 199 0.76 -19.12 -23.54
CA ASN A 199 1.39 -19.81 -22.42
C ASN A 199 1.10 -19.13 -21.07
N TRP A 200 -0.06 -19.47 -20.48
CA TRP A 200 -0.51 -18.95 -19.18
C TRP A 200 0.41 -19.31 -18.00
N ASP A 201 1.09 -20.46 -18.05
CA ASP A 201 2.03 -20.87 -16.99
C ASP A 201 3.30 -20.01 -17.00
N ARG A 202 3.78 -19.65 -18.19
CA ARG A 202 4.89 -18.70 -18.34
C ARG A 202 4.50 -17.32 -17.84
N ALA A 203 3.29 -16.85 -18.17
CA ALA A 203 2.76 -15.60 -17.64
C ALA A 203 2.70 -15.60 -16.12
N LEU A 204 2.17 -16.67 -15.51
CA LEU A 204 2.14 -16.86 -14.06
C LEU A 204 3.55 -16.75 -13.45
N THR A 205 4.54 -17.42 -14.05
CA THR A 205 5.93 -17.40 -13.58
C THR A 205 6.52 -16.00 -13.62
N ILE A 206 6.29 -15.25 -14.72
CA ILE A 206 6.74 -13.86 -14.86
C ILE A 206 6.12 -12.98 -13.77
N TRP A 207 4.80 -13.07 -13.58
CA TRP A 207 4.09 -12.27 -12.58
C TRP A 207 4.48 -12.64 -11.14
N MET A 208 4.77 -13.90 -10.86
CA MET A 208 5.32 -14.33 -9.57
C MET A 208 6.71 -13.75 -9.33
N ALA A 209 7.60 -13.79 -10.33
CA ALA A 209 8.94 -13.21 -10.23
C ALA A 209 8.87 -11.69 -9.99
N LEU A 210 8.00 -10.98 -10.73
CA LEU A 210 7.73 -9.56 -10.51
C LEU A 210 7.17 -9.29 -9.12
N GLY A 211 6.26 -10.13 -8.63
CA GLY A 211 5.68 -10.05 -7.29
C GLY A 211 6.72 -10.20 -6.18
N VAL A 212 7.58 -11.21 -6.28
CA VAL A 212 8.69 -11.41 -5.35
C VAL A 212 9.63 -10.21 -5.37
N GLY A 213 9.98 -9.70 -6.57
CA GLY A 213 10.80 -8.50 -6.72
C GLY A 213 10.19 -7.28 -6.03
N ALA A 214 8.88 -7.04 -6.22
CA ALA A 214 8.17 -5.93 -5.57
C ALA A 214 8.19 -6.03 -4.05
N VAL A 215 7.99 -7.24 -3.49
CA VAL A 215 8.07 -7.49 -2.04
C VAL A 215 9.49 -7.20 -1.52
N LEU A 216 10.52 -7.69 -2.21
CA LEU A 216 11.92 -7.47 -1.81
C LEU A 216 12.28 -5.98 -1.81
N VAL A 217 11.84 -5.22 -2.83
CA VAL A 217 12.04 -3.77 -2.90
C VAL A 217 11.34 -3.06 -1.73
N GLY A 218 10.07 -3.42 -1.45
CA GLY A 218 9.31 -2.83 -0.35
C GLY A 218 9.93 -3.13 1.03
N VAL A 219 10.30 -4.38 1.28
CA VAL A 219 10.96 -4.80 2.53
C VAL A 219 12.33 -4.15 2.68
N GLY A 220 13.12 -4.10 1.61
CA GLY A 220 14.44 -3.45 1.59
C GLY A 220 14.36 -1.96 1.92
N ALA A 221 13.36 -1.26 1.38
CA ALA A 221 13.11 0.15 1.67
C ALA A 221 12.71 0.41 3.13
N LEU A 222 11.90 -0.47 3.72
CA LEU A 222 11.52 -0.39 5.13
C LEU A 222 12.72 -0.70 6.05
N TRP A 223 13.56 -1.66 5.64
CA TRP A 223 14.75 -2.04 6.38
C TRP A 223 15.81 -0.94 6.38
N SER A 224 16.04 -0.27 5.24
CA SER A 224 17.01 0.83 5.15
C SER A 224 16.64 2.02 6.03
N ASP A 225 15.36 2.44 6.05
CA ASP A 225 14.86 3.49 6.97
C ASP A 225 15.07 3.10 8.44
N ALA A 226 14.74 1.85 8.80
CA ALA A 226 14.91 1.37 10.15
C ALA A 226 16.40 1.38 10.59
N ARG A 227 17.33 1.03 9.68
CA ARG A 227 18.77 1.05 9.94
C ARG A 227 19.29 2.47 10.13
N GLN A 228 18.88 3.41 9.28
CA GLN A 228 19.34 4.81 9.33
C GLN A 228 18.91 5.52 10.62
N ARG A 229 17.72 5.21 11.14
CA ARG A 229 17.26 5.70 12.45
C ARG A 229 18.06 5.13 13.61
N ARG A 230 18.49 3.86 13.53
CA ARG A 230 19.35 3.25 14.56
C ARG A 230 20.74 3.89 14.59
N SER A 231 21.32 4.22 13.43
CA SER A 231 22.63 4.89 13.38
C SER A 231 22.58 6.34 13.90
N LEU A 232 21.48 7.05 13.68
CA LEU A 232 21.26 8.40 14.24
C LEU A 232 20.90 8.36 15.74
N GLY A 233 20.58 7.17 16.27
CA GLY A 233 20.23 6.93 17.67
C GLY A 233 21.41 6.71 18.61
N TYR A 234 22.65 7.03 18.20
CA TYR A 234 23.74 7.31 19.15
C TYR A 234 23.64 8.78 19.54
N PRO A 235 23.00 9.13 20.66
CA PRO A 235 23.11 10.48 21.19
C PRO A 235 24.59 10.71 21.52
N HIS A 236 25.12 11.79 20.97
CA HIS A 236 26.17 12.59 21.59
C HIS A 236 25.80 12.73 23.08
N ARG A 237 26.43 11.91 23.92
CA ARG A 237 26.41 12.01 25.36
C ARG A 237 27.81 12.49 25.73
N SER A 238 27.87 13.69 26.32
CA SER A 238 29.02 14.59 26.52
C SER A 238 29.17 15.55 25.32
N ASP A 239 29.13 16.88 25.50
CA ASP A 239 29.71 17.63 26.60
C ASP A 239 28.73 18.65 27.23
N ARG A 240 28.60 18.56 28.55
CA ARG A 240 28.33 19.70 29.44
C ARG A 240 29.66 20.06 30.09
#